data_AF-A0A1H7LS31-F1
#
_entry.id   AF-A0A1H7LS31-F1
#
_cell.length_a   1.000
_cell.length_b   1.000
_cell.length_c   1.000
_cell.angle_alpha   90.00
_cell.angle_beta   90.00
_cell.angle_gamma   90.00
#
_symmetry.space_group_name_H-M   'P 1'
#
loop_
_entity.id
_entity.type
_entity.pdbx_description
1 polymer ?
#
loop_
_entity_poly.entity_id
_entity_poly.type
_entity_poly.pdbx_seq_one_letter_code
_entity_poly.pdbx_strand_id
1 'polypeptide(L)'
;MKRRHRLPVLSFTLIFMFFIYSCSKKDGVAKGDIYNDKSIVNGYVDKQSYLPGDSAKLYVSANRTYQDTMLFVYDMYGRVRFTIKFNKIFTQDPQGETPYEDGFHYTDPVAFKIPADIKSGVYLIANQVPVIVKSPAKEIADFTIVYPLNTENAYCETGRRSLYTVPVAKKVSFLRPIPFSVYAEGFLKWVIKQNYSYNVISDMDLDDYNNFKGKVVIIIGHSEYWSRKARRNFDRFVAEGKNALVLSGNTMWWQVRYSDDGTQLICYKGSGEPPVPDSLKTVLWAGNYLKYPIVQSIGCDFDRGGYGVPVKNEGWNGFKIVQPNSPLLSGLNMKKGDVISCPSNEYDGAPVKGFDAEGTPIIDNNELKFNKVELVGYDFGFRSVKTVATAIVFKKTVSSGTIVNIPSTNWCTAASFGKEHVVKVTKNAIDGLVKGNDMFTK
;
A
#
# COMPACT_ATOMS: atom_id res chain seq x y z
N MET A 1 11.90 58.33 11.35
CA MET A 1 12.51 56.99 11.29
C MET A 1 11.85 56.12 12.35
N LYS A 2 11.27 54.97 11.95
CA LYS A 2 10.56 53.96 12.80
C LYS A 2 9.35 54.46 13.62
N ARG A 3 8.13 54.15 13.18
CA ARG A 3 6.98 53.87 14.06
C ARG A 3 6.27 52.62 13.55
N ARG A 4 6.40 51.52 14.32
CA ARG A 4 5.64 50.28 14.14
C ARG A 4 4.17 50.55 14.49
N HIS A 5 3.25 50.18 13.60
CA HIS A 5 1.82 50.08 13.91
C HIS A 5 1.50 48.67 14.42
N ARG A 6 0.66 48.64 15.46
CA ARG A 6 0.14 47.45 16.13
C ARG A 6 -0.97 46.81 15.27
N LEU A 7 -1.03 45.49 15.26
CA LEU A 7 -2.20 44.69 14.89
C LEU A 7 -2.73 43.96 16.15
N PRO A 8 -4.05 43.74 16.26
CA PRO A 8 -4.69 43.31 17.50
C PRO A 8 -4.60 41.80 17.73
N VAL A 9 -4.59 41.43 19.02
CA VAL A 9 -4.68 40.05 19.52
C VAL A 9 -6.16 39.66 19.56
N LEU A 10 -6.54 38.59 18.86
CA LEU A 10 -7.83 37.91 19.07
C LEU A 10 -7.65 36.79 20.11
N SER A 11 -8.36 36.90 21.23
CA SER A 11 -8.57 35.82 22.20
C SER A 11 -9.47 34.75 21.63
N PHE A 12 -9.05 33.48 21.70
CA PHE A 12 -9.94 32.32 21.55
C PHE A 12 -10.25 31.75 22.94
N THR A 13 -11.53 31.80 23.31
CA THR A 13 -12.09 31.18 24.51
C THR A 13 -12.26 29.67 24.28
N LEU A 14 -11.58 28.84 25.06
CA LEU A 14 -11.74 27.38 25.05
C LEU A 14 -12.94 27.01 25.94
N ILE A 15 -13.99 26.44 25.34
CA ILE A 15 -15.12 25.85 26.09
C ILE A 15 -14.73 24.42 26.50
N PHE A 16 -14.52 24.20 27.80
CA PHE A 16 -14.38 22.87 28.37
C PHE A 16 -15.77 22.27 28.62
N MET A 17 -16.08 21.18 27.93
CA MET A 17 -17.30 20.40 28.16
C MET A 17 -17.01 19.32 29.21
N PHE A 18 -17.57 19.47 30.41
CA PHE A 18 -17.51 18.48 31.49
C PHE A 18 -18.44 17.30 31.16
N PHE A 19 -17.90 16.09 31.05
CA PHE A 19 -18.69 14.86 31.15
C PHE A 19 -18.64 14.35 32.60
N ILE A 20 -19.82 14.28 33.22
CA ILE A 20 -20.05 13.73 34.56
C ILE A 20 -20.00 12.20 34.45
N TYR A 21 -19.01 11.57 35.08
CA TYR A 21 -19.00 10.13 35.30
C TYR A 21 -19.62 9.82 36.67
N SER A 22 -20.77 9.14 36.65
CA SER A 22 -21.38 8.55 37.84
C SER A 22 -20.52 7.39 38.35
N CYS A 23 -20.20 7.43 39.64
CA CYS A 23 -19.38 6.44 40.33
C CYS A 23 -20.30 5.55 41.16
N SER A 24 -20.32 4.24 40.86
CA SER A 24 -20.92 3.21 41.71
C SER A 24 -19.84 2.20 42.06
N LYS A 25 -19.57 2.05 43.37
CA LYS A 25 -18.57 1.15 43.95
C LYS A 25 -19.28 -0.03 44.64
N LYS A 26 -18.60 -1.19 44.56
CA LYS A 26 -18.60 -2.42 45.39
C LYS A 26 -18.97 -3.65 44.56
N ASP A 27 -18.21 -4.74 44.53
CA ASP A 27 -17.36 -5.37 45.55
C ASP A 27 -16.01 -5.90 45.01
N GLY A 28 -15.06 -6.11 45.92
CA GLY A 28 -13.64 -6.26 45.61
C GLY A 28 -13.15 -7.65 45.22
N VAL A 29 -12.16 -7.63 44.31
CA VAL A 29 -10.95 -8.47 44.32
C VAL A 29 -9.81 -7.56 43.82
N ALA A 30 -8.67 -7.52 44.52
CA ALA A 30 -7.44 -6.91 44.02
C ALA A 30 -6.47 -8.00 43.54
N LYS A 31 -6.13 -8.03 42.23
CA LYS A 31 -4.92 -8.60 41.58
C LYS A 31 -5.10 -8.70 40.05
N GLY A 32 -4.20 -8.08 39.28
CA GLY A 32 -3.87 -8.42 37.88
C GLY A 32 -4.42 -7.49 36.78
N ASP A 33 -3.64 -6.50 36.34
CA ASP A 33 -3.91 -5.80 35.06
C ASP A 33 -3.46 -6.70 33.89
N ILE A 34 -4.36 -7.55 33.37
CA ILE A 34 -4.03 -8.60 32.37
C ILE A 34 -4.09 -8.11 30.91
N TYR A 35 -4.09 -6.80 30.64
CA TYR A 35 -4.21 -6.28 29.26
C TYR A 35 -3.35 -5.05 29.06
N ASN A 36 -2.38 -5.08 28.14
CA ASN A 36 -1.63 -3.85 27.90
C ASN A 36 -1.01 -3.72 26.50
N ASP A 37 -1.81 -3.52 25.45
CA ASP A 37 -1.27 -3.05 24.16
C ASP A 37 -0.47 -1.74 24.29
N LYS A 38 -0.78 -0.91 25.30
CA LYS A 38 -0.01 0.31 25.60
C LYS A 38 1.35 0.02 26.25
N SER A 39 1.67 -1.25 26.57
CA SER A 39 2.97 -1.65 27.09
C SER A 39 4.03 -1.72 26.00
N ILE A 40 3.64 -2.04 24.77
CA ILE A 40 4.61 -2.32 23.72
C ILE A 40 5.07 -1.04 23.06
N VAL A 41 6.39 -0.92 22.93
CA VAL A 41 7.06 0.18 22.24
C VAL A 41 7.09 -0.11 20.75
N ASN A 42 7.42 -1.35 20.39
CA ASN A 42 7.41 -1.85 19.02
C ASN A 42 7.56 -3.38 19.01
N GLY A 43 7.42 -3.97 17.83
CA GLY A 43 7.68 -5.39 17.60
C GLY A 43 7.66 -5.75 16.13
N TYR A 44 7.99 -7.01 15.84
CA TYR A 44 7.97 -7.59 14.49
C TYR A 44 7.74 -9.10 14.56
N VAL A 45 7.37 -9.68 13.44
CA VAL A 45 7.14 -11.13 13.30
C VAL A 45 8.20 -11.78 12.42
N ASP A 46 8.32 -13.11 12.45
CA ASP A 46 9.41 -13.85 11.78
C ASP A 46 9.24 -14.02 10.27
N LYS A 47 8.06 -13.72 9.73
CA LYS A 47 7.73 -13.82 8.30
C LYS A 47 6.83 -12.68 7.84
N GLN A 48 6.87 -12.40 6.54
CA GLN A 48 6.09 -11.35 5.88
C GLN A 48 4.61 -11.70 5.78
N SER A 49 4.27 -12.98 5.64
CA SER A 49 2.89 -13.47 5.61
C SER A 49 2.76 -14.91 6.10
N TYR A 50 1.54 -15.31 6.46
CA TYR A 50 1.22 -16.63 7.01
C TYR A 50 -0.02 -17.22 6.35
N LEU A 51 -0.17 -18.54 6.45
CA LEU A 51 -1.44 -19.25 6.23
C LEU A 51 -2.18 -19.45 7.57
N PRO A 52 -3.51 -19.62 7.56
CA PRO A 52 -4.25 -20.09 8.72
C PRO A 52 -3.67 -21.41 9.26
N GLY A 53 -3.44 -21.48 10.57
CA GLY A 53 -2.82 -22.63 11.24
C GLY A 53 -1.28 -22.60 11.33
N ASP A 54 -0.62 -21.68 10.63
CA ASP A 54 0.84 -21.53 10.72
C ASP A 54 1.30 -21.20 12.14
N SER A 55 2.51 -21.65 12.46
CA SER A 55 3.25 -21.13 13.60
C SER A 55 3.93 -19.84 13.21
N ALA A 56 3.80 -18.83 14.07
CA ALA A 56 4.46 -17.53 13.96
C ALA A 56 5.24 -17.24 15.25
N LYS A 57 6.25 -16.40 15.14
CA LYS A 57 7.01 -15.86 16.27
C LYS A 57 6.85 -14.36 16.31
N LEU A 58 6.58 -13.83 17.50
CA LEU A 58 6.47 -12.40 17.74
C LEU A 58 7.60 -11.94 18.66
N TYR A 59 8.36 -10.95 18.19
CA TYR A 59 9.44 -10.28 18.87
C TYR A 59 8.98 -8.89 19.31
N VAL A 60 9.12 -8.56 20.60
CA VAL A 60 8.52 -7.34 21.17
C VAL A 60 9.47 -6.67 22.15
N SER A 61 9.52 -5.33 22.10
CA SER A 61 10.07 -4.49 23.15
C SER A 61 8.94 -3.74 23.86
N ALA A 62 8.99 -3.71 25.18
CA ALA A 62 8.01 -3.01 26.03
C ALA A 62 8.66 -1.84 26.79
N ASN A 63 7.85 -0.89 27.25
CA ASN A 63 8.33 0.29 27.97
C ASN A 63 8.83 -0.02 29.40
N ARG A 64 8.53 -1.21 29.91
CA ARG A 64 9.05 -1.82 31.12
C ARG A 64 8.82 -3.33 31.08
N THR A 65 9.20 -4.03 32.14
CA THR A 65 8.90 -5.46 32.27
C THR A 65 7.45 -5.68 32.71
N TYR A 66 6.77 -6.61 32.04
CA TYR A 66 5.46 -7.14 32.43
C TYR A 66 5.53 -8.67 32.47
N GLN A 67 4.84 -9.25 33.45
CA GLN A 67 4.67 -10.70 33.60
C GLN A 67 3.21 -11.07 33.32
N ASP A 68 2.97 -12.29 32.86
CA ASP A 68 1.63 -12.88 32.66
C ASP A 68 0.65 -11.93 31.95
N THR A 69 1.06 -11.43 30.79
CA THR A 69 0.32 -10.45 30.01
C THR A 69 -0.19 -11.03 28.70
N MET A 70 -1.03 -10.28 27.99
CA MET A 70 -1.45 -10.64 26.65
C MET A 70 -1.55 -9.40 25.75
N LEU A 71 -1.31 -9.62 24.46
CA LEU A 71 -1.52 -8.64 23.40
C LEU A 71 -2.74 -9.05 22.57
N PHE A 72 -3.49 -8.06 22.13
CA PHE A 72 -4.63 -8.29 21.24
C PHE A 72 -4.19 -8.27 19.78
N VAL A 73 -4.86 -9.07 18.96
CA VAL A 73 -4.70 -8.99 17.50
C VAL A 73 -6.01 -8.50 16.90
N TYR A 74 -5.95 -7.35 16.25
CA TYR A 74 -7.09 -6.64 15.69
C TYR A 74 -7.19 -6.86 14.19
N ASP A 75 -8.43 -6.98 13.69
CA ASP A 75 -8.69 -6.78 12.28
C ASP A 75 -8.74 -5.29 11.92
N MET A 76 -8.89 -4.98 10.63
CA MET A 76 -8.94 -3.60 10.15
C MET A 76 -10.21 -2.84 10.60
N TYR A 77 -11.21 -3.53 11.14
CA TYR A 77 -12.38 -2.88 11.75
C TYR A 77 -12.14 -2.52 13.22
N GLY A 78 -11.02 -2.93 13.81
CA GLY A 78 -10.70 -2.74 15.23
C GLY A 78 -11.31 -3.80 16.14
N ARG A 79 -11.79 -4.92 15.59
CA ARG A 79 -12.27 -6.05 16.40
C ARG A 79 -11.10 -6.91 16.82
N VAL A 80 -11.05 -7.26 18.09
CA VAL A 80 -10.16 -8.31 18.59
C VAL A 80 -10.55 -9.63 17.92
N ARG A 81 -9.58 -10.29 17.28
CA ARG A 81 -9.74 -11.59 16.62
C ARG A 81 -9.20 -12.74 17.45
N PHE A 82 -8.07 -12.51 18.11
CA PHE A 82 -7.46 -13.45 19.05
C PHE A 82 -6.46 -12.70 19.94
N THR A 83 -5.89 -13.39 20.92
CA THR A 83 -4.87 -12.86 21.81
C THR A 83 -3.61 -13.70 21.78
N ILE A 84 -2.48 -13.06 22.06
CA ILE A 84 -1.18 -13.72 22.21
C ILE A 84 -0.77 -13.56 23.67
N LYS A 85 -0.58 -14.69 24.36
CA LYS A 85 -0.19 -14.71 25.78
C LYS A 85 1.32 -14.69 25.93
N PHE A 86 1.80 -13.93 26.90
CA PHE A 86 3.20 -13.76 27.23
C PHE A 86 3.40 -14.05 28.72
N ASN A 87 4.33 -14.95 29.02
CA ASN A 87 4.79 -15.12 30.40
C ASN A 87 5.57 -13.86 30.84
N LYS A 88 6.36 -13.29 29.92
CA LYS A 88 7.17 -12.09 30.16
C LYS A 88 7.36 -11.30 28.88
N ILE A 89 7.21 -9.99 28.96
CA ILE A 89 7.73 -9.02 27.99
C ILE A 89 8.58 -8.00 28.74
N PHE A 90 9.60 -7.46 28.09
CA PHE A 90 10.53 -6.53 28.71
C PHE A 90 11.10 -5.56 27.68
N THR A 91 11.79 -4.54 28.18
CA THR A 91 12.46 -3.56 27.32
C THR A 91 13.65 -4.21 26.64
N GLN A 92 13.70 -4.06 25.32
CA GLN A 92 14.77 -4.55 24.47
C GLN A 92 15.19 -3.44 23.51
N ASP A 93 16.49 -3.33 23.27
CA ASP A 93 17.07 -2.45 22.26
C ASP A 93 17.58 -3.29 21.08
N PRO A 94 17.58 -2.73 19.85
CA PRO A 94 18.16 -3.41 18.69
C PRO A 94 19.62 -3.78 18.96
N GLN A 95 20.00 -5.00 18.62
CA GLN A 95 21.38 -5.49 18.76
C GLN A 95 22.16 -5.41 17.43
N GLY A 96 23.49 -5.40 17.53
CA GLY A 96 24.39 -5.38 16.37
C GLY A 96 24.69 -3.99 15.81
N GLU A 97 25.64 -3.93 14.87
CA GLU A 97 26.08 -2.66 14.27
C GLU A 97 25.06 -2.13 13.24
N THR A 98 24.41 -3.03 12.51
CA THR A 98 23.54 -2.75 11.36
C THR A 98 22.13 -3.32 11.52
N PRO A 99 21.37 -2.95 12.58
CA PRO A 99 20.05 -3.54 12.85
C PRO A 99 18.99 -3.24 11.78
N TYR A 100 19.21 -2.21 10.95
CA TYR A 100 18.38 -1.96 9.77
C TYR A 100 18.55 -3.04 8.69
N GLU A 101 19.71 -3.69 8.61
CA GLU A 101 20.08 -4.70 7.59
C GLU A 101 19.95 -6.12 8.12
N ASP A 102 20.44 -6.39 9.34
CA ASP A 102 20.47 -7.75 9.92
C ASP A 102 19.25 -8.06 10.79
N GLY A 103 18.46 -7.03 11.13
CA GLY A 103 17.31 -7.12 12.02
C GLY A 103 17.63 -6.69 13.45
N PHE A 104 16.60 -6.64 14.29
CA PHE A 104 16.73 -6.10 15.65
C PHE A 104 17.27 -7.13 16.67
N HIS A 105 17.18 -8.42 16.34
CA HIS A 105 17.61 -9.54 17.20
C HIS A 105 17.08 -9.46 18.64
N TYR A 106 15.83 -9.04 18.82
CA TYR A 106 15.16 -9.20 20.11
C TYR A 106 15.17 -10.69 20.50
N THR A 107 15.34 -10.96 21.79
CA THR A 107 15.37 -12.30 22.35
C THR A 107 13.98 -12.72 22.84
N ASP A 108 13.87 -14.00 23.19
CA ASP A 108 12.67 -14.60 23.79
C ASP A 108 11.37 -14.36 22.99
N PRO A 109 11.34 -14.67 21.67
CA PRO A 109 10.11 -14.53 20.91
C PRO A 109 9.03 -15.44 21.47
N VAL A 110 7.80 -14.94 21.48
CA VAL A 110 6.64 -15.78 21.77
C VAL A 110 6.16 -16.46 20.50
N ALA A 111 6.16 -17.79 20.53
CA ALA A 111 5.52 -18.59 19.51
C ALA A 111 4.00 -18.58 19.70
N PHE A 112 3.26 -18.37 18.63
CA PHE A 112 1.80 -18.44 18.61
C PHE A 112 1.30 -19.07 17.32
N LYS A 113 0.03 -19.46 17.33
CA LYS A 113 -0.65 -20.02 16.16
C LYS A 113 -1.55 -18.98 15.52
N ILE A 114 -1.46 -18.84 14.21
CA ILE A 114 -2.49 -18.18 13.43
C ILE A 114 -3.76 -19.04 13.52
N PRO A 115 -4.91 -18.52 13.99
CA PRO A 115 -6.12 -19.33 14.12
C PRO A 115 -6.51 -19.97 12.79
N ALA A 116 -6.94 -21.24 12.81
CA ALA A 116 -7.21 -22.00 11.59
C ALA A 116 -8.44 -21.48 10.81
N ASP A 117 -9.34 -20.78 11.47
CA ASP A 117 -10.56 -20.19 10.92
C ASP A 117 -10.41 -18.70 10.55
N ILE A 118 -9.23 -18.11 10.80
CA ILE A 118 -8.99 -16.72 10.47
C ILE A 118 -9.10 -16.50 8.96
N LYS A 119 -9.70 -15.39 8.58
CA LYS A 119 -9.82 -15.02 7.17
C LYS A 119 -8.54 -14.38 6.67
N SER A 120 -8.38 -14.36 5.36
CA SER A 120 -7.29 -13.61 4.76
C SER A 120 -7.48 -12.12 4.98
N GLY A 121 -6.39 -11.40 5.28
CA GLY A 121 -6.46 -10.02 5.70
C GLY A 121 -5.12 -9.48 6.23
N VAL A 122 -5.11 -8.18 6.50
CA VAL A 122 -4.08 -7.55 7.35
C VAL A 122 -4.65 -7.44 8.76
N TYR A 123 -3.86 -7.83 9.75
CA TYR A 123 -4.15 -7.72 11.16
C TYR A 123 -3.09 -6.88 11.85
N LEU A 124 -3.43 -6.30 13.00
CA LEU A 124 -2.50 -5.53 13.81
C LEU A 124 -2.39 -6.14 15.20
N ILE A 125 -1.20 -6.54 15.59
CA ILE A 125 -0.92 -6.90 16.98
C ILE A 125 -0.76 -5.60 17.76
N ALA A 126 -1.58 -5.45 18.81
CA ALA A 126 -1.63 -4.28 19.68
C ALA A 126 -1.76 -2.95 18.91
N ASN A 127 -2.50 -2.98 17.79
CA ASN A 127 -2.69 -1.87 16.85
C ASN A 127 -1.41 -1.30 16.23
N GLN A 128 -0.29 -2.03 16.28
CA GLN A 128 1.02 -1.52 15.84
C GLN A 128 1.71 -2.45 14.83
N VAL A 129 1.82 -3.75 15.11
CA VAL A 129 2.62 -4.67 14.30
C VAL A 129 1.76 -5.32 13.22
N PRO A 130 2.01 -5.06 11.92
CA PRO A 130 1.24 -5.65 10.84
C PRO A 130 1.52 -7.15 10.70
N VAL A 131 0.46 -7.93 10.50
CA VAL A 131 0.49 -9.36 10.18
C VAL A 131 -0.40 -9.61 8.97
N ILE A 132 0.17 -10.20 7.93
CA ILE A 132 -0.57 -10.56 6.72
C ILE A 132 -0.93 -12.04 6.81
N VAL A 133 -2.21 -12.35 6.68
CA VAL A 133 -2.69 -13.74 6.57
C VAL A 133 -3.27 -13.95 5.19
N LYS A 134 -2.75 -14.94 4.47
CA LYS A 134 -3.18 -15.36 3.13
C LYS A 134 -4.35 -16.32 3.20
N SER A 135 -5.04 -16.50 2.09
CA SER A 135 -6.01 -17.59 1.92
C SER A 135 -5.31 -18.94 1.74
N PRO A 136 -5.86 -20.05 2.27
CA PRO A 136 -5.40 -21.40 1.97
C PRO A 136 -5.42 -21.69 0.46
N ALA A 137 -4.57 -22.64 0.03
CA ALA A 137 -4.36 -22.92 -1.40
C ALA A 137 -5.64 -23.23 -2.18
N LYS A 138 -6.61 -23.91 -1.54
CA LYS A 138 -7.89 -24.35 -2.14
C LYS A 138 -9.01 -23.31 -2.06
N GLU A 139 -8.81 -22.18 -1.39
CA GLU A 139 -9.84 -21.15 -1.29
C GLU A 139 -9.92 -20.35 -2.60
N ILE A 140 -11.13 -20.20 -3.12
CA ILE A 140 -11.42 -19.33 -4.26
C ILE A 140 -11.89 -18.00 -3.69
N ALA A 141 -11.25 -16.92 -4.15
CA ALA A 141 -11.59 -15.55 -3.81
C ALA A 141 -12.10 -14.80 -5.04
N ASP A 142 -12.86 -13.73 -4.84
CA ASP A 142 -13.24 -12.81 -5.91
C ASP A 142 -11.98 -12.13 -6.48
N PHE A 143 -11.04 -11.76 -5.59
CA PHE A 143 -9.80 -11.09 -5.97
C PHE A 143 -8.67 -11.26 -4.95
N THR A 144 -7.44 -10.94 -5.38
CA THR A 144 -6.25 -10.85 -4.53
C THR A 144 -5.82 -9.41 -4.34
N ILE A 145 -5.58 -8.99 -3.11
CA ILE A 145 -5.03 -7.68 -2.72
C ILE A 145 -3.53 -7.83 -2.45
N VAL A 146 -2.72 -6.95 -3.04
CA VAL A 146 -1.29 -6.85 -2.77
C VAL A 146 -1.04 -5.72 -1.78
N TYR A 147 -0.53 -6.06 -0.59
CA TYR A 147 -0.14 -5.10 0.43
C TYR A 147 1.32 -4.65 0.22
N PRO A 148 1.61 -3.32 0.23
CA PRO A 148 2.90 -2.77 -0.19
C PRO A 148 4.01 -2.86 0.89
N LEU A 149 4.21 -4.05 1.48
CA LEU A 149 5.19 -4.27 2.54
C LEU A 149 6.63 -3.95 2.12
N ASN A 150 6.99 -4.21 0.85
CA ASN A 150 8.34 -3.88 0.38
C ASN A 150 8.60 -2.37 0.49
N THR A 151 7.62 -1.53 0.12
CA THR A 151 7.75 -0.08 0.20
C THR A 151 7.80 0.38 1.64
N GLU A 152 6.93 -0.14 2.51
CA GLU A 152 6.98 0.21 3.93
C GLU A 152 8.34 -0.13 4.55
N ASN A 153 8.93 -1.28 4.20
CA ASN A 153 10.27 -1.64 4.65
C ASN A 153 11.36 -0.75 4.03
N ALA A 154 11.26 -0.41 2.75
CA ALA A 154 12.22 0.44 2.05
C ALA A 154 12.35 1.85 2.67
N TYR A 155 11.24 2.42 3.13
CA TYR A 155 11.20 3.73 3.80
C TYR A 155 11.39 3.64 5.32
N CYS A 156 11.26 2.46 5.92
CA CYS A 156 11.36 2.29 7.35
C CYS A 156 12.78 2.65 7.87
N GLU A 157 12.84 3.63 8.78
CA GLU A 157 14.08 4.12 9.40
C GLU A 157 14.39 3.44 10.75
N THR A 158 13.55 2.51 11.22
CA THR A 158 13.83 1.78 12.46
C THR A 158 15.14 1.02 12.33
N GLY A 159 16.03 1.13 13.33
CA GLY A 159 17.39 0.63 13.21
C GLY A 159 18.36 1.61 12.53
N ARG A 160 17.97 2.89 12.43
CA ARG A 160 18.77 4.07 12.05
C ARG A 160 18.96 4.31 10.55
N ARG A 161 18.61 3.37 9.68
CA ARG A 161 18.72 3.55 8.22
C ARG A 161 17.53 2.97 7.47
N SER A 162 17.28 3.55 6.30
CA SER A 162 16.37 3.06 5.27
C SER A 162 17.06 3.12 3.91
N LEU A 163 16.37 2.74 2.84
CA LEU A 163 16.88 2.95 1.48
C LEU A 163 16.92 4.43 1.06
N TYR A 164 16.47 5.35 1.93
CA TYR A 164 16.41 6.79 1.69
C TYR A 164 17.11 7.66 2.74
N THR A 165 17.60 7.09 3.84
CA THR A 165 18.39 7.85 4.82
C THR A 165 19.74 8.30 4.26
N VAL A 166 20.42 9.20 4.98
CA VAL A 166 21.83 9.53 4.72
C VAL A 166 22.68 9.08 5.92
N PRO A 167 23.62 8.15 5.76
CA PRO A 167 23.91 7.36 4.54
C PRO A 167 22.78 6.38 4.19
N VAL A 168 22.67 6.04 2.89
CA VAL A 168 21.65 5.10 2.38
C VAL A 168 22.01 3.66 2.73
N ALA A 169 21.01 2.87 3.14
CA ALA A 169 21.16 1.42 3.19
C ALA A 169 21.12 0.82 1.76
N LYS A 170 21.77 -0.33 1.57
CA LYS A 170 21.69 -1.13 0.33
C LYS A 170 20.83 -2.38 0.48
N LYS A 171 20.62 -2.78 1.74
CA LYS A 171 19.73 -3.86 2.15
C LYS A 171 19.00 -3.43 3.41
N VAL A 172 17.78 -3.90 3.59
CA VAL A 172 17.00 -3.68 4.80
C VAL A 172 16.31 -4.97 5.23
N SER A 173 16.29 -5.24 6.54
CA SER A 173 15.70 -6.45 7.13
C SER A 173 14.19 -6.33 7.22
N PHE A 174 13.48 -7.44 7.07
CA PHE A 174 12.09 -7.61 7.49
C PHE A 174 11.96 -8.00 8.97
N LEU A 175 13.07 -8.39 9.62
CA LEU A 175 13.13 -8.77 11.04
C LEU A 175 13.38 -7.54 11.93
N ARG A 176 12.63 -6.48 11.68
CA ARG A 176 12.63 -5.22 12.44
C ARG A 176 11.23 -4.61 12.46
N PRO A 177 10.92 -3.68 13.38
CA PRO A 177 9.63 -3.02 13.40
C PRO A 177 9.38 -2.19 12.13
N ILE A 178 8.50 -2.68 11.25
CA ILE A 178 8.02 -1.97 10.06
C ILE A 178 6.62 -1.43 10.35
N PRO A 179 6.37 -0.13 10.12
CA PRO A 179 5.07 0.46 10.39
C PRO A 179 3.99 -0.07 9.44
N PHE A 180 2.74 0.04 9.88
CA PHE A 180 1.59 -0.20 9.01
C PHE A 180 1.43 0.91 7.96
N SER A 181 1.16 0.52 6.72
CA SER A 181 0.93 1.43 5.58
C SER A 181 -0.30 2.33 5.76
N VAL A 182 -0.06 3.62 5.97
CA VAL A 182 -1.11 4.65 5.94
C VAL A 182 -1.73 4.83 4.55
N TYR A 183 -1.00 4.48 3.49
CA TYR A 183 -1.49 4.54 2.11
C TYR A 183 -2.47 3.42 1.77
N ALA A 184 -2.49 2.32 2.51
CA ALA A 184 -3.42 1.20 2.32
C ALA A 184 -4.63 1.22 3.28
N GLU A 185 -4.54 2.02 4.35
CA GLU A 185 -5.45 1.98 5.50
C GLU A 185 -6.94 2.08 5.13
N GLY A 186 -7.31 3.09 4.34
CA GLY A 186 -8.70 3.40 4.01
C GLY A 186 -9.36 2.28 3.22
N PHE A 187 -8.66 1.75 2.21
CA PHE A 187 -9.13 0.60 1.44
C PHE A 187 -9.33 -0.63 2.32
N LEU A 188 -8.35 -0.96 3.18
CA LEU A 188 -8.40 -2.13 4.05
C LEU A 188 -9.54 -2.04 5.09
N LYS A 189 -9.77 -0.84 5.66
CA LYS A 189 -10.91 -0.56 6.55
C LYS A 189 -12.26 -0.64 5.84
N TRP A 190 -12.30 -0.31 4.56
CA TRP A 190 -13.52 -0.36 3.76
C TRP A 190 -13.85 -1.79 3.28
N VAL A 191 -12.85 -2.51 2.75
CA VAL A 191 -13.06 -3.82 2.09
C VAL A 191 -13.54 -4.88 3.06
N ILE A 192 -13.11 -4.85 4.33
CA ILE A 192 -13.57 -5.77 5.38
C ILE A 192 -15.05 -5.63 5.72
N LYS A 193 -15.68 -4.51 5.37
CA LYS A 193 -17.12 -4.26 5.56
C LYS A 193 -17.95 -4.71 4.35
N GLN A 194 -17.30 -5.10 3.26
CA GLN A 194 -17.96 -5.52 2.03
C GLN A 194 -18.17 -7.04 2.03
N ASN A 195 -19.16 -7.49 1.27
CA ASN A 195 -19.42 -8.90 1.06
C ASN A 195 -18.57 -9.45 -0.10
N TYR A 196 -17.25 -9.31 -0.01
CA TYR A 196 -16.30 -9.90 -0.95
C TYR A 196 -15.50 -11.00 -0.25
N SER A 197 -15.22 -12.07 -0.99
CA SER A 197 -14.16 -13.01 -0.67
C SER A 197 -12.85 -12.50 -1.26
N TYR A 198 -11.81 -12.33 -0.45
CA TYR A 198 -10.53 -11.83 -0.94
C TYR A 198 -9.36 -12.54 -0.26
N ASN A 199 -8.26 -12.61 -0.99
CA ASN A 199 -6.96 -13.02 -0.50
C ASN A 199 -6.07 -11.78 -0.36
N VAL A 200 -5.32 -11.65 0.73
CA VAL A 200 -4.33 -10.59 0.94
C VAL A 200 -2.94 -11.22 0.99
N ILE A 201 -2.01 -10.65 0.23
CA ILE A 201 -0.64 -11.11 0.13
C ILE A 201 0.34 -9.94 0.27
N SER A 202 1.58 -10.20 0.65
CA SER A 202 2.66 -9.21 0.56
C SER A 202 3.21 -9.13 -0.88
N ASP A 203 3.98 -8.10 -1.21
CA ASP A 203 4.65 -8.02 -2.51
C ASP A 203 5.58 -9.23 -2.77
N MET A 204 6.22 -9.78 -1.73
CA MET A 204 7.10 -10.96 -1.84
C MET A 204 6.35 -12.21 -2.26
N ASP A 205 5.11 -12.38 -1.79
CA ASP A 205 4.27 -13.53 -2.13
C ASP A 205 3.93 -13.59 -3.63
N LEU A 206 3.99 -12.46 -4.36
CA LEU A 206 3.81 -12.44 -5.81
C LEU A 206 4.89 -13.23 -6.55
N ASP A 207 6.02 -13.55 -5.93
CA ASP A 207 7.04 -14.41 -6.51
C ASP A 207 6.55 -15.86 -6.72
N ASP A 208 5.50 -16.28 -6.00
CA ASP A 208 4.78 -17.54 -6.26
C ASP A 208 3.41 -17.26 -6.88
N TYR A 209 3.23 -17.71 -8.11
CA TYR A 209 2.01 -17.51 -8.88
C TYR A 209 0.77 -18.18 -8.26
N ASN A 210 0.96 -19.21 -7.43
CA ASN A 210 -0.14 -19.88 -6.75
C ASN A 210 -0.81 -19.00 -5.69
N ASN A 211 -0.17 -17.89 -5.29
CA ASN A 211 -0.73 -16.92 -4.37
C ASN A 211 -1.75 -15.99 -5.02
N PHE A 212 -1.86 -15.95 -6.36
CA PHE A 212 -2.98 -15.26 -7.02
C PHE A 212 -4.25 -16.11 -6.87
N LYS A 213 -5.23 -15.57 -6.13
CA LYS A 213 -6.58 -16.11 -5.98
C LYS A 213 -7.60 -15.23 -6.71
N GLY A 214 -8.51 -15.86 -7.43
CA GLY A 214 -9.53 -15.18 -8.22
C GLY A 214 -9.04 -14.72 -9.59
N LYS A 215 -9.88 -13.89 -10.24
CA LYS A 215 -9.62 -13.37 -11.60
C LYS A 215 -9.19 -11.90 -11.61
N VAL A 216 -9.05 -11.28 -10.44
CA VAL A 216 -8.61 -9.89 -10.31
C VAL A 216 -7.48 -9.81 -9.29
N VAL A 217 -6.44 -9.04 -9.62
CA VAL A 217 -5.44 -8.58 -8.64
C VAL A 217 -5.59 -7.07 -8.41
N ILE A 218 -5.56 -6.64 -7.15
CA ILE A 218 -5.69 -5.24 -6.75
C ILE A 218 -4.40 -4.81 -6.06
N ILE A 219 -3.71 -3.83 -6.65
CA ILE A 219 -2.50 -3.23 -6.09
C ILE A 219 -2.94 -1.96 -5.35
N ILE A 220 -2.64 -1.84 -4.06
CA ILE A 220 -3.13 -0.73 -3.22
C ILE A 220 -2.00 0.10 -2.62
N GLY A 221 -2.26 1.39 -2.38
CA GLY A 221 -1.38 2.26 -1.60
C GLY A 221 -0.15 2.72 -2.39
N HIS A 222 1.05 2.56 -1.85
CA HIS A 222 2.31 2.94 -2.49
C HIS A 222 3.18 1.71 -2.77
N SER A 223 3.01 1.07 -3.93
CA SER A 223 3.65 -0.22 -4.26
C SER A 223 4.85 -0.01 -5.21
N GLU A 224 5.89 0.65 -4.70
CA GLU A 224 7.05 1.14 -5.46
C GLU A 224 8.12 0.06 -5.74
N TYR A 225 8.30 -0.90 -4.83
CA TYR A 225 9.42 -1.85 -4.84
C TYR A 225 8.97 -3.25 -5.26
N TRP A 226 9.39 -3.70 -6.45
CA TRP A 226 8.95 -4.98 -7.02
C TRP A 226 10.11 -5.87 -7.44
N SER A 227 10.01 -7.16 -7.10
CA SER A 227 10.91 -8.16 -7.65
C SER A 227 10.60 -8.37 -9.14
N ARG A 228 11.61 -8.80 -9.91
CA ARG A 228 11.40 -9.18 -11.30
C ARG A 228 10.45 -10.36 -11.45
N LYS A 229 10.46 -11.30 -10.51
CA LYS A 229 9.63 -12.51 -10.55
C LYS A 229 8.17 -12.17 -10.28
N ALA A 230 7.89 -11.36 -9.25
CA ALA A 230 6.59 -10.78 -8.98
C ALA A 230 6.00 -10.07 -10.20
N ARG A 231 6.80 -9.20 -10.85
CA ARG A 231 6.34 -8.43 -12.01
C ARG A 231 6.04 -9.31 -13.24
N ARG A 232 6.86 -10.34 -13.49
CA ARG A 232 6.58 -11.35 -14.54
C ARG A 232 5.31 -12.14 -14.24
N ASN A 233 5.08 -12.50 -12.97
CA ASN A 233 3.88 -13.20 -12.56
C ASN A 233 2.62 -12.34 -12.74
N PHE A 234 2.68 -11.05 -12.42
CA PHE A 234 1.61 -10.08 -12.72
C PHE A 234 1.34 -10.00 -14.24
N ASP A 235 2.38 -9.84 -15.06
CA ASP A 235 2.21 -9.77 -16.51
C ASP A 235 1.64 -11.06 -17.09
N ARG A 236 2.06 -12.23 -16.58
CA ARG A 236 1.46 -13.52 -16.94
C ARG A 236 -0.02 -13.58 -16.55
N PHE A 237 -0.36 -13.17 -15.33
CA PHE A 237 -1.74 -13.15 -14.83
C PHE A 237 -2.64 -12.40 -15.81
N VAL A 238 -2.21 -11.21 -16.25
CA VAL A 238 -2.98 -10.41 -17.20
C VAL A 238 -2.99 -11.01 -18.62
N ALA A 239 -1.86 -11.56 -19.08
CA ALA A 239 -1.80 -12.22 -20.38
C ALA A 239 -2.73 -13.45 -20.49
N GLU A 240 -2.98 -14.14 -19.37
CA GLU A 240 -3.94 -15.25 -19.26
C GLU A 240 -5.41 -14.81 -19.23
N GLY A 241 -5.71 -13.53 -19.48
CA GLY A 241 -7.10 -13.03 -19.53
C GLY A 241 -7.64 -12.57 -18.18
N LYS A 242 -6.83 -12.53 -17.12
CA LYS A 242 -7.25 -12.09 -15.79
C LYS A 242 -7.01 -10.59 -15.59
N ASN A 243 -7.84 -9.96 -14.78
CA ASN A 243 -7.96 -8.51 -14.70
C ASN A 243 -7.07 -7.91 -13.60
N ALA A 244 -6.76 -6.62 -13.69
CA ALA A 244 -6.06 -5.92 -12.61
C ALA A 244 -6.68 -4.55 -12.30
N LEU A 245 -6.62 -4.16 -11.03
CA LEU A 245 -6.96 -2.84 -10.56
C LEU A 245 -5.74 -2.25 -9.84
N VAL A 246 -5.21 -1.16 -10.37
CA VAL A 246 -4.09 -0.42 -9.77
C VAL A 246 -4.65 0.81 -9.07
N LEU A 247 -4.61 0.81 -7.75
CA LEU A 247 -4.97 1.92 -6.85
C LEU A 247 -3.71 2.43 -6.14
N SER A 248 -2.66 2.62 -6.93
CA SER A 248 -1.32 2.99 -6.48
C SER A 248 -0.70 3.98 -7.44
N GLY A 249 0.21 4.82 -6.93
CA GLY A 249 1.06 5.71 -7.72
C GLY A 249 2.52 5.42 -7.41
N ASN A 250 3.42 5.88 -8.28
CA ASN A 250 4.83 5.52 -8.23
C ASN A 250 5.02 3.98 -8.21
N THR A 251 4.19 3.29 -8.98
CA THR A 251 4.05 1.84 -8.93
C THR A 251 5.19 1.17 -9.71
N MET A 252 5.82 0.14 -9.15
CA MET A 252 6.94 -0.58 -9.77
C MET A 252 8.11 0.35 -10.20
N TRP A 253 8.53 1.29 -9.36
CA TRP A 253 9.64 2.20 -9.68
C TRP A 253 11.01 1.53 -9.58
N TRP A 254 11.24 0.75 -8.52
CA TRP A 254 12.51 0.05 -8.26
C TRP A 254 12.41 -1.46 -8.47
N GLN A 255 13.41 -2.03 -9.16
CA GLN A 255 13.64 -3.47 -9.12
C GLN A 255 14.36 -3.83 -7.82
N VAL A 256 13.82 -4.82 -7.10
CA VAL A 256 14.43 -5.37 -5.88
C VAL A 256 14.79 -6.84 -6.03
N ARG A 257 15.62 -7.31 -5.10
CA ARG A 257 15.85 -8.73 -4.83
C ARG A 257 15.61 -9.02 -3.36
N TYR A 258 15.53 -10.30 -3.02
CA TYR A 258 15.48 -10.78 -1.65
C TYR A 258 16.77 -11.54 -1.33
N SER A 259 17.17 -11.58 -0.05
CA SER A 259 18.17 -12.55 0.41
C SER A 259 17.64 -13.98 0.25
N ASP A 260 18.53 -14.96 0.22
CA ASP A 260 18.17 -16.36 0.00
C ASP A 260 17.21 -16.92 1.06
N ASP A 261 17.31 -16.42 2.30
CA ASP A 261 16.42 -16.75 3.42
C ASP A 261 15.14 -15.90 3.46
N GLY A 262 14.98 -14.94 2.54
CA GLY A 262 13.83 -14.03 2.46
C GLY A 262 13.75 -12.98 3.58
N THR A 263 14.78 -12.82 4.40
CA THR A 263 14.75 -11.89 5.54
C THR A 263 15.17 -10.46 5.18
N GLN A 264 15.79 -10.25 4.02
CA GLN A 264 16.25 -8.93 3.58
C GLN A 264 15.65 -8.52 2.22
N LEU A 265 15.31 -7.25 2.10
CA LEU A 265 15.03 -6.56 0.84
C LEU A 265 16.32 -5.90 0.35
N ILE A 266 16.74 -6.18 -0.88
CA ILE A 266 18.00 -5.73 -1.47
C ILE A 266 17.69 -4.71 -2.57
N CYS A 267 18.25 -3.51 -2.44
CA CYS A 267 18.19 -2.47 -3.46
C CYS A 267 19.39 -1.52 -3.38
N TYR A 268 20.32 -1.65 -4.32
CA TYR A 268 21.53 -0.83 -4.37
C TYR A 268 21.31 0.54 -5.02
N LYS A 269 20.15 0.75 -5.65
CA LYS A 269 19.81 1.95 -6.42
C LYS A 269 20.90 2.32 -7.43
N GLY A 270 21.51 1.30 -8.05
CA GLY A 270 22.59 1.44 -9.04
C GLY A 270 23.96 1.85 -8.50
N SER A 271 24.17 1.90 -7.18
CA SER A 271 25.44 2.33 -6.57
C SER A 271 26.01 1.26 -5.65
N GLY A 272 27.25 0.84 -5.90
CA GLY A 272 27.98 -0.13 -5.08
C GLY A 272 27.43 -1.57 -5.14
N GLU A 273 26.66 -1.91 -6.17
CA GLU A 273 26.14 -3.28 -6.36
C GLU A 273 27.26 -4.22 -6.81
N PRO A 274 27.45 -5.39 -6.15
CA PRO A 274 28.33 -6.43 -6.65
C PRO A 274 27.93 -6.89 -8.07
N PRO A 275 28.86 -7.46 -8.85
CA PRO A 275 28.55 -7.94 -10.20
C PRO A 275 27.36 -8.91 -10.22
N VAL A 276 26.33 -8.56 -10.99
CA VAL A 276 25.15 -9.39 -11.26
C VAL A 276 24.76 -9.24 -12.74
N PRO A 277 24.05 -10.21 -13.33
CA PRO A 277 23.44 -10.04 -14.64
C PRO A 277 22.61 -8.76 -14.71
N ASP A 278 22.62 -8.06 -15.85
CA ASP A 278 21.90 -6.79 -16.01
C ASP A 278 20.42 -6.90 -15.63
N SER A 279 19.78 -8.02 -15.94
CA SER A 279 18.37 -8.29 -15.61
C SER A 279 18.08 -8.40 -14.12
N LEU A 280 19.10 -8.53 -13.28
CA LEU A 280 19.03 -8.66 -11.82
C LEU A 280 19.56 -7.44 -11.06
N LYS A 281 20.05 -6.42 -11.76
CA LYS A 281 20.47 -5.16 -11.14
C LYS A 281 19.32 -4.51 -10.39
N THR A 282 19.61 -3.91 -9.25
CA THR A 282 18.59 -3.25 -8.42
C THR A 282 18.60 -1.75 -8.69
N VAL A 283 17.97 -1.40 -9.82
CA VAL A 283 17.90 -0.06 -10.40
C VAL A 283 16.46 0.29 -10.76
N LEU A 284 16.24 1.50 -11.27
CA LEU A 284 14.95 1.91 -11.81
C LEU A 284 14.51 0.99 -12.95
N TRP A 285 13.23 0.62 -12.98
CA TRP A 285 12.64 -0.18 -14.05
C TRP A 285 12.71 0.51 -15.43
N ALA A 286 12.68 1.85 -15.45
CA ALA A 286 12.87 2.64 -16.66
C ALA A 286 14.33 2.62 -17.19
N GLY A 287 15.29 2.13 -16.40
CA GLY A 287 16.69 2.05 -16.80
C GLY A 287 16.94 1.03 -17.92
N ASN A 288 17.83 1.38 -18.86
CA ASN A 288 18.14 0.57 -20.04
C ASN A 288 18.70 -0.84 -19.73
N TYR A 289 19.26 -1.06 -18.53
CA TYR A 289 19.77 -2.37 -18.11
C TYR A 289 18.67 -3.44 -18.05
N LEU A 290 17.49 -3.08 -17.53
CA LEU A 290 16.46 -4.07 -17.23
C LEU A 290 15.65 -4.49 -18.45
N LYS A 291 15.64 -3.66 -19.51
CA LYS A 291 14.89 -3.87 -20.76
C LYS A 291 13.45 -4.33 -20.51
N TYR A 292 12.80 -3.73 -19.51
CA TYR A 292 11.46 -4.10 -19.07
C TYR A 292 10.73 -2.87 -18.51
N PRO A 293 10.28 -1.95 -19.38
CA PRO A 293 9.71 -0.68 -18.96
C PRO A 293 8.35 -0.85 -18.28
N ILE A 294 8.05 -0.02 -17.26
CA ILE A 294 6.84 -0.12 -16.40
C ILE A 294 5.55 -0.05 -17.21
N VAL A 295 5.50 0.85 -18.20
CA VAL A 295 4.34 1.09 -19.06
C VAL A 295 3.81 -0.18 -19.74
N GLN A 296 4.67 -1.17 -20.03
CA GLN A 296 4.21 -2.45 -20.61
C GLN A 296 3.37 -3.29 -19.63
N SER A 297 3.52 -3.09 -18.33
CA SER A 297 2.77 -3.82 -17.31
C SER A 297 1.48 -3.09 -16.95
N ILE A 298 1.55 -1.80 -16.63
CA ILE A 298 0.42 -1.05 -16.04
C ILE A 298 -0.01 0.19 -16.82
N GLY A 299 0.54 0.41 -18.03
CA GLY A 299 0.17 1.51 -18.93
C GLY A 299 0.66 2.91 -18.52
N CYS A 300 1.11 3.06 -17.27
CA CYS A 300 1.56 4.32 -16.70
C CYS A 300 2.92 4.16 -16.00
N ASP A 301 3.64 5.27 -15.77
CA ASP A 301 4.82 5.31 -14.88
C ASP A 301 5.02 6.65 -14.17
N PHE A 302 5.86 6.64 -13.14
CA PHE A 302 6.13 7.80 -12.29
C PHE A 302 6.85 8.94 -13.03
N ASP A 303 7.64 8.65 -14.07
CA ASP A 303 8.31 9.69 -14.86
C ASP A 303 7.31 10.57 -15.60
N ARG A 304 6.19 9.99 -16.05
CA ARG A 304 5.12 10.71 -16.75
C ARG A 304 4.01 11.23 -15.83
N GLY A 305 3.84 10.68 -14.64
CA GLY A 305 2.85 11.14 -13.65
C GLY A 305 3.40 12.19 -12.70
N GLY A 306 4.55 11.92 -12.09
CA GLY A 306 5.30 12.86 -11.23
C GLY A 306 4.69 13.13 -9.85
N TYR A 307 5.29 14.08 -9.14
CA TYR A 307 4.84 14.51 -7.83
C TYR A 307 3.57 15.35 -7.94
N GLY A 308 2.64 15.16 -7.01
CA GLY A 308 1.45 15.98 -6.86
C GLY A 308 1.64 17.07 -5.79
N VAL A 309 0.79 17.04 -4.76
CA VAL A 309 0.88 18.00 -3.65
C VAL A 309 2.14 17.77 -2.80
N PRO A 310 2.79 18.82 -2.28
CA PRO A 310 2.54 20.26 -2.48
C PRO A 310 3.38 20.88 -3.61
N VAL A 311 4.00 20.06 -4.47
CA VAL A 311 5.24 20.42 -5.19
C VAL A 311 5.03 21.51 -6.24
N LYS A 312 3.87 21.56 -6.91
CA LYS A 312 3.38 22.67 -7.77
C LYS A 312 1.89 22.42 -8.07
N ASN A 313 1.01 23.21 -7.45
CA ASN A 313 -0.44 23.03 -7.52
C ASN A 313 -1.04 23.55 -8.85
N GLU A 314 -0.60 23.01 -9.99
CA GLU A 314 -1.16 23.33 -11.32
C GLU A 314 -2.29 22.38 -11.75
N GLY A 315 -2.50 21.32 -10.97
CA GLY A 315 -3.59 20.35 -11.13
C GLY A 315 -4.85 20.71 -10.33
N TRP A 316 -5.74 19.73 -10.19
CA TRP A 316 -7.00 19.85 -9.45
C TRP A 316 -7.00 19.08 -8.12
N ASN A 317 -5.87 18.48 -7.74
CA ASN A 317 -5.74 17.59 -6.58
C ASN A 317 -6.74 16.43 -6.66
N GLY A 318 -6.80 15.82 -7.83
CA GLY A 318 -7.80 14.85 -8.23
C GLY A 318 -7.95 14.77 -9.74
N PHE A 319 -8.56 13.69 -10.20
CA PHE A 319 -8.69 13.42 -11.62
C PHE A 319 -9.87 14.20 -12.20
N LYS A 320 -9.59 15.13 -13.11
CA LYS A 320 -10.59 15.80 -13.93
C LYS A 320 -11.12 14.81 -14.98
N ILE A 321 -12.44 14.64 -15.01
CA ILE A 321 -13.13 13.64 -15.81
C ILE A 321 -13.17 14.05 -17.29
N VAL A 322 -12.81 13.09 -18.14
CA VAL A 322 -12.85 13.19 -19.61
C VAL A 322 -13.99 12.32 -20.16
N GLN A 323 -14.19 11.13 -19.59
CA GLN A 323 -15.21 10.18 -20.02
C GLN A 323 -16.30 10.00 -18.94
N PRO A 324 -17.31 10.88 -18.88
CA PRO A 324 -18.35 10.82 -17.84
C PRO A 324 -19.21 9.54 -17.92
N ASN A 325 -19.29 8.92 -19.10
CA ASN A 325 -20.04 7.68 -19.33
C ASN A 325 -19.22 6.40 -19.03
N SER A 326 -17.99 6.55 -18.52
CA SER A 326 -17.17 5.40 -18.14
C SER A 326 -17.90 4.53 -17.09
N PRO A 327 -17.87 3.19 -17.22
CA PRO A 327 -18.41 2.29 -16.20
C PRO A 327 -17.88 2.54 -14.79
N LEU A 328 -16.67 3.10 -14.66
CA LEU A 328 -16.10 3.49 -13.37
C LEU A 328 -16.91 4.57 -12.64
N LEU A 329 -17.60 5.44 -13.38
CA LEU A 329 -18.35 6.58 -12.84
C LEU A 329 -19.85 6.29 -12.67
N SER A 330 -20.28 5.05 -12.91
CA SER A 330 -21.69 4.66 -12.84
C SER A 330 -22.33 5.01 -11.49
N GLY A 331 -23.45 5.74 -11.55
CA GLY A 331 -24.19 6.19 -10.38
C GLY A 331 -23.62 7.42 -9.66
N LEU A 332 -22.60 8.09 -10.21
CA LEU A 332 -22.06 9.34 -9.64
C LEU A 332 -22.58 10.62 -10.32
N ASN A 333 -23.32 10.51 -11.43
CA ASN A 333 -23.85 11.65 -12.21
C ASN A 333 -22.78 12.70 -12.59
N MET A 334 -21.53 12.26 -12.76
CA MET A 334 -20.40 13.11 -13.11
C MET A 334 -20.49 13.58 -14.57
N LYS A 335 -20.04 14.80 -14.83
CA LYS A 335 -19.95 15.41 -16.16
C LYS A 335 -18.49 15.55 -16.57
N LYS A 336 -18.25 15.71 -17.88
CA LYS A 336 -16.92 16.07 -18.39
C LYS A 336 -16.47 17.37 -17.72
N GLY A 337 -15.27 17.40 -17.16
CA GLY A 337 -14.73 18.53 -16.42
C GLY A 337 -14.92 18.49 -14.90
N ASP A 338 -15.82 17.64 -14.38
CA ASP A 338 -15.92 17.41 -12.93
C ASP A 338 -14.65 16.75 -12.40
N VAL A 339 -14.37 16.87 -11.10
CA VAL A 339 -13.14 16.37 -10.49
C VAL A 339 -13.43 15.31 -9.43
N ILE A 340 -12.85 14.14 -9.61
CA ILE A 340 -12.74 13.12 -8.56
C ILE A 340 -11.60 13.52 -7.62
N SER A 341 -11.95 14.26 -6.57
CA SER A 341 -10.97 14.81 -5.63
C SER A 341 -10.22 13.69 -4.88
N CYS A 342 -8.91 13.63 -5.08
CA CYS A 342 -7.96 12.75 -4.40
C CYS A 342 -6.56 13.39 -4.48
N PRO A 343 -6.22 14.32 -3.57
CA PRO A 343 -4.87 14.88 -3.52
C PRO A 343 -3.85 13.76 -3.33
N SER A 344 -2.89 13.65 -4.24
CA SER A 344 -1.85 12.61 -4.20
C SER A 344 -0.46 13.19 -4.02
N ASN A 345 0.38 12.47 -3.30
CA ASN A 345 1.80 12.80 -3.19
C ASN A 345 2.53 12.45 -4.50
N GLU A 346 2.24 11.30 -5.07
CA GLU A 346 2.83 10.84 -6.34
C GLU A 346 1.75 10.24 -7.23
N TYR A 347 1.93 10.40 -8.54
CA TYR A 347 1.07 9.88 -9.60
C TYR A 347 1.88 9.08 -10.61
N ASP A 348 1.23 8.15 -11.31
CA ASP A 348 1.73 7.57 -12.56
C ASP A 348 0.98 8.17 -13.77
N GLY A 349 1.64 8.25 -14.93
CA GLY A 349 1.08 8.79 -16.17
C GLY A 349 1.37 7.91 -17.37
N ALA A 350 0.42 7.83 -18.30
CA ALA A 350 0.60 7.17 -19.58
C ALA A 350 1.35 8.08 -20.57
N PRO A 351 1.97 7.53 -21.63
CA PRO A 351 2.46 8.32 -22.75
C PRO A 351 1.37 9.22 -23.35
N VAL A 352 1.68 10.51 -23.52
CA VAL A 352 0.80 11.54 -24.09
C VAL A 352 1.51 12.20 -25.25
N LYS A 353 0.88 12.22 -26.43
CA LYS A 353 1.46 12.82 -27.66
C LYS A 353 1.13 14.30 -27.85
N GLY A 354 0.27 14.85 -26.99
CA GLY A 354 -0.19 16.23 -27.05
C GLY A 354 -1.52 16.42 -26.33
N PHE A 355 -2.14 17.56 -26.54
CA PHE A 355 -3.45 17.91 -25.98
C PHE A 355 -4.42 18.26 -27.12
N ASP A 356 -5.71 17.99 -26.91
CA ASP A 356 -6.77 18.47 -27.81
C ASP A 356 -7.02 19.98 -27.64
N ALA A 357 -7.96 20.52 -28.42
CA ALA A 357 -8.28 21.95 -28.41
C ALA A 357 -8.80 22.43 -27.04
N GLU A 358 -9.38 21.53 -26.24
CA GLU A 358 -9.88 21.79 -24.90
C GLU A 358 -8.83 21.56 -23.80
N GLY A 359 -7.59 21.24 -24.18
CA GLY A 359 -6.49 20.99 -23.26
C GLY A 359 -6.55 19.63 -22.56
N THR A 360 -7.27 18.65 -23.13
CA THR A 360 -7.31 17.27 -22.65
C THR A 360 -6.14 16.47 -23.24
N PRO A 361 -5.40 15.69 -22.44
CA PRO A 361 -4.27 14.93 -22.95
C PRO A 361 -4.75 13.82 -23.89
N ILE A 362 -4.02 13.64 -24.99
CA ILE A 362 -4.25 12.58 -25.97
C ILE A 362 -3.23 11.48 -25.73
N ILE A 363 -3.72 10.30 -25.32
CA ILE A 363 -2.89 9.11 -25.09
C ILE A 363 -2.15 8.71 -26.37
N ASP A 364 -0.85 8.44 -26.24
CA ASP A 364 -0.04 7.90 -27.32
C ASP A 364 -0.13 6.37 -27.39
N ASN A 365 -1.17 5.88 -28.08
CA ASN A 365 -1.31 4.45 -28.29
C ASN A 365 -0.30 3.85 -29.29
N ASN A 366 0.45 4.67 -30.04
CA ASN A 366 1.52 4.16 -30.90
C ASN A 366 2.73 3.74 -30.08
N GLU A 367 3.01 4.47 -28.98
CA GLU A 367 4.03 4.10 -28.00
C GLU A 367 3.57 2.90 -27.16
N LEU A 368 2.33 2.93 -26.65
CA LEU A 368 1.80 1.87 -25.79
C LEU A 368 1.58 0.54 -26.53
N LYS A 369 1.14 0.59 -27.80
CA LYS A 369 0.79 -0.57 -28.63
C LYS A 369 -0.26 -1.47 -27.99
N PHE A 370 -1.19 -0.89 -27.23
CA PHE A 370 -2.29 -1.63 -26.62
C PHE A 370 -3.43 -1.83 -27.62
N ASN A 371 -4.12 -2.96 -27.48
CA ASN A 371 -5.29 -3.26 -28.29
C ASN A 371 -6.41 -2.23 -28.08
N LYS A 372 -6.61 -1.79 -26.83
CA LYS A 372 -7.59 -0.76 -26.49
C LYS A 372 -7.10 0.01 -25.26
N VAL A 373 -7.24 1.33 -25.27
CA VAL A 373 -6.93 2.23 -24.14
C VAL A 373 -7.92 3.39 -24.13
N GLU A 374 -8.40 3.76 -22.95
CA GLU A 374 -9.32 4.86 -22.73
C GLU A 374 -8.83 5.71 -21.55
N LEU A 375 -8.73 7.02 -21.77
CA LEU A 375 -8.49 8.00 -20.72
C LEU A 375 -9.82 8.35 -20.04
N VAL A 376 -9.96 8.01 -18.77
CA VAL A 376 -11.17 8.32 -17.99
C VAL A 376 -11.06 9.69 -17.33
N GLY A 377 -9.88 10.03 -16.81
CA GLY A 377 -9.60 11.32 -16.21
C GLY A 377 -8.11 11.56 -16.05
N TYR A 378 -7.72 12.80 -15.77
CA TYR A 378 -6.31 13.17 -15.62
C TYR A 378 -6.11 14.25 -14.57
N ASP A 379 -4.88 14.36 -14.08
CA ASP A 379 -4.43 15.49 -13.26
C ASP A 379 -3.04 15.93 -13.75
N PHE A 380 -2.54 17.06 -13.25
CA PHE A 380 -1.18 17.51 -13.50
C PHE A 380 -0.29 17.24 -12.29
N GLY A 381 0.88 16.68 -12.57
CA GLY A 381 1.96 16.54 -11.61
C GLY A 381 3.17 17.38 -12.04
N PHE A 382 4.25 17.19 -11.29
CA PHE A 382 5.51 17.83 -11.56
C PHE A 382 6.69 16.90 -11.29
N ARG A 383 7.67 16.94 -12.18
CA ARG A 383 9.04 16.45 -11.96
C ARG A 383 10.02 17.56 -12.31
N SER A 384 11.05 17.33 -13.10
CA SER A 384 11.86 18.44 -13.66
C SER A 384 11.03 19.33 -14.59
N VAL A 385 9.91 18.80 -15.11
CA VAL A 385 8.94 19.46 -15.98
C VAL A 385 7.51 19.15 -15.51
N LYS A 386 6.52 19.85 -16.08
CA LYS A 386 5.11 19.48 -15.90
C LYS A 386 4.85 18.08 -16.44
N THR A 387 4.14 17.27 -15.68
CA THR A 387 3.81 15.87 -16.00
C THR A 387 2.28 15.67 -15.99
N VAL A 388 1.79 14.56 -16.54
CA VAL A 388 0.36 14.28 -16.70
C VAL A 388 0.02 12.94 -16.06
N ALA A 389 -0.68 13.00 -14.93
CA ALA A 389 -1.25 11.82 -14.30
C ALA A 389 -2.50 11.36 -15.07
N THR A 390 -2.63 10.07 -15.38
CA THR A 390 -3.73 9.57 -16.22
C THR A 390 -4.44 8.36 -15.62
N ALA A 391 -5.70 8.52 -15.23
CA ALA A 391 -6.56 7.40 -14.90
C ALA A 391 -7.07 6.76 -16.19
N ILE A 392 -6.69 5.50 -16.43
CA ILE A 392 -6.95 4.81 -17.70
C ILE A 392 -7.57 3.42 -17.51
N VAL A 393 -8.30 2.98 -18.52
CA VAL A 393 -8.72 1.57 -18.69
C VAL A 393 -8.08 1.05 -19.98
N PHE A 394 -7.47 -0.13 -19.95
CA PHE A 394 -6.82 -0.67 -21.14
C PHE A 394 -6.77 -2.21 -21.20
N LYS A 395 -6.56 -2.72 -22.41
CA LYS A 395 -6.24 -4.12 -22.72
C LYS A 395 -4.98 -4.18 -23.56
N LYS A 396 -3.99 -4.95 -23.11
CA LYS A 396 -2.70 -5.13 -23.79
C LYS A 396 -2.89 -5.83 -25.14
N THR A 397 -3.68 -6.90 -25.16
CA THR A 397 -4.03 -7.67 -26.37
C THR A 397 -5.54 -7.93 -26.40
N VAL A 398 -6.05 -8.51 -27.50
CA VAL A 398 -7.46 -8.94 -27.57
C VAL A 398 -7.81 -9.95 -26.46
N SER A 399 -6.87 -10.85 -26.14
CA SER A 399 -7.05 -11.94 -25.18
C SER A 399 -6.60 -11.61 -23.76
N SER A 400 -5.83 -10.52 -23.55
CA SER A 400 -5.41 -10.14 -22.20
C SER A 400 -6.61 -9.73 -21.35
N GLY A 401 -6.47 -9.78 -20.03
CA GLY A 401 -7.44 -9.15 -19.14
C GLY A 401 -7.43 -7.63 -19.29
N THR A 402 -8.43 -7.02 -18.66
CA THR A 402 -8.60 -5.57 -18.55
C THR A 402 -7.85 -5.06 -17.33
N ILE A 403 -7.09 -3.98 -17.51
CA ILE A 403 -6.46 -3.25 -16.42
C ILE A 403 -7.16 -1.91 -16.26
N VAL A 404 -7.58 -1.61 -15.03
CA VAL A 404 -7.99 -0.27 -14.60
C VAL A 404 -6.85 0.30 -13.76
N ASN A 405 -6.29 1.44 -14.17
CA ASN A 405 -5.24 2.13 -13.42
C ASN A 405 -5.74 3.50 -12.96
N ILE A 406 -5.82 3.70 -11.65
CA ILE A 406 -6.16 4.97 -10.98
C ILE A 406 -4.90 5.39 -10.22
N PRO A 407 -4.00 6.15 -10.85
CA PRO A 407 -2.61 6.15 -10.46
C PRO A 407 -2.31 7.17 -9.36
N SER A 408 -2.60 6.84 -8.10
CA SER A 408 -2.42 7.74 -6.95
C SER A 408 -1.93 6.97 -5.73
N THR A 409 -0.82 7.41 -5.12
CA THR A 409 -0.35 6.87 -3.83
C THR A 409 -1.40 7.04 -2.74
N ASN A 410 -2.21 8.09 -2.82
CA ASN A 410 -3.13 8.48 -1.76
C ASN A 410 -4.55 7.92 -1.95
N TRP A 411 -4.84 7.22 -3.05
CA TRP A 411 -6.19 6.72 -3.35
C TRP A 411 -6.74 5.85 -2.21
N CYS A 412 -5.92 4.97 -1.67
CA CYS A 412 -6.28 4.01 -0.62
C CYS A 412 -6.14 4.53 0.82
N THR A 413 -5.77 5.80 1.01
CA THR A 413 -5.66 6.40 2.36
C THR A 413 -7.02 6.52 3.04
N ALA A 414 -7.02 6.60 4.38
CA ALA A 414 -8.24 6.86 5.15
C ALA A 414 -8.93 8.18 4.73
N ALA A 415 -8.14 9.22 4.41
CA ALA A 415 -8.67 10.51 3.95
C ALA A 415 -9.42 10.41 2.60
N SER A 416 -8.88 9.66 1.63
CA SER A 416 -9.52 9.46 0.33
C SER A 416 -10.75 8.56 0.44
N PHE A 417 -10.67 7.46 1.19
CA PHE A 417 -11.81 6.54 1.39
C PHE A 417 -12.92 7.11 2.29
N GLY A 418 -12.69 8.26 2.93
CA GLY A 418 -13.76 9.06 3.55
C GLY A 418 -14.68 9.76 2.54
N LYS A 419 -14.34 9.77 1.24
CA LYS A 419 -15.11 10.41 0.18
C LYS A 419 -15.96 9.38 -0.57
N GLU A 420 -17.26 9.63 -0.67
CA GLU A 420 -18.22 8.71 -1.31
C GLU A 420 -17.84 8.36 -2.75
N HIS A 421 -17.38 9.36 -3.53
CA HIS A 421 -17.01 9.13 -4.93
C HIS A 421 -15.81 8.19 -5.09
N VAL A 422 -14.80 8.25 -4.19
CA VAL A 422 -13.64 7.33 -4.21
C VAL A 422 -14.09 5.90 -3.94
N VAL A 423 -14.96 5.73 -2.94
CA VAL A 423 -15.55 4.43 -2.59
C VAL A 423 -16.38 3.87 -3.75
N LYS A 424 -17.22 4.70 -4.37
CA LYS A 424 -18.08 4.29 -5.48
C LYS A 424 -17.28 3.90 -6.72
N VAL A 425 -16.29 4.69 -7.11
CA VAL A 425 -15.38 4.35 -8.23
C VAL A 425 -14.66 3.04 -7.97
N THR A 426 -14.10 2.88 -6.76
CA THR A 426 -13.42 1.63 -6.36
C THR A 426 -14.37 0.43 -6.44
N LYS A 427 -15.60 0.57 -5.94
CA LYS A 427 -16.61 -0.49 -5.99
C LYS A 427 -17.00 -0.84 -7.43
N ASN A 428 -17.25 0.16 -8.27
CA ASN A 428 -17.58 -0.04 -9.68
C ASN A 428 -16.47 -0.78 -10.43
N ALA A 429 -15.20 -0.42 -10.16
CA ALA A 429 -14.04 -1.09 -10.73
C ALA A 429 -13.98 -2.57 -10.30
N ILE A 430 -14.07 -2.85 -8.99
CA ILE A 430 -14.02 -4.22 -8.46
C ILE A 430 -15.18 -5.05 -9.01
N ASP A 431 -16.42 -4.57 -8.89
CA ASP A 431 -17.60 -5.31 -9.35
C ASP A 431 -17.52 -5.60 -10.85
N GLY A 432 -17.11 -4.63 -11.65
CA GLY A 432 -16.98 -4.78 -13.10
C GLY A 432 -15.90 -5.77 -13.49
N LEU A 433 -14.71 -5.68 -12.90
CA LEU A 433 -13.59 -6.58 -13.20
C LEU A 433 -13.84 -8.01 -12.71
N VAL A 434 -14.48 -8.20 -11.55
CA VAL A 434 -14.83 -9.53 -11.02
C VAL A 434 -15.89 -10.19 -11.89
N LYS A 435 -16.92 -9.44 -12.32
CA LYS A 435 -18.00 -9.94 -13.18
C LYS A 435 -17.59 -10.11 -14.65
N GLY A 436 -16.42 -9.61 -15.05
CA GLY A 436 -15.96 -9.64 -16.43
C GLY A 436 -16.72 -8.69 -17.35
N ASN A 437 -17.26 -7.59 -16.81
CA ASN A 437 -17.95 -6.57 -17.58
C ASN A 437 -16.97 -5.82 -18.50
N ASP A 438 -17.49 -5.27 -19.59
CA ASP A 438 -16.74 -4.29 -20.38
C ASP A 438 -16.58 -3.00 -19.55
N MET A 439 -15.32 -2.62 -19.28
CA MET A 439 -14.97 -1.45 -18.48
C MET A 439 -14.66 -0.21 -19.33
N PHE A 440 -14.82 -0.30 -20.65
CA PHE A 440 -14.71 0.83 -21.56
C PHE A 440 -16.06 1.54 -21.71
N THR A 441 -16.03 2.81 -22.08
CA THR A 441 -17.24 3.56 -22.43
C THR A 441 -17.91 2.92 -23.66
N LYS A 442 -19.24 2.83 -23.63
CA LYS A 442 -20.06 2.25 -24.70
C LYS A 442 -20.32 3.23 -25.83
#